data_AF-T0HCI0-F1
#
_entry.id   AF-T0HCI0-F1
#
_cell.length_a   1.000
_cell.length_b   1.000
_cell.length_c   1.000
_cell.angle_alpha   90.00
_cell.angle_beta   90.00
_cell.angle_gamma   90.00
#
_symmetry.space_group_name_H-M   'P 1'
#
loop_
_entity.id
_entity.type
_entity.pdbx_description
1 polymer ?
#
loop_
_entity_poly.entity_id
_entity_poly.type
_entity_poly.pdbx_seq_one_letter_code
_entity_poly.pdbx_strand_id
1 'polypeptide(L)'
;MYTTRTDEEEDNRRLCTEHENWTRQLTQGKNRLHSLFTQAGLTEITKKHLRTKASREVSVALLPDRYKKEAERILKVLDLVELNLKLIEGEIKDSLKKHPAYVQTIMSMPGIGMITSLAIMSYMGDCKRFSSGKQAAYYAGLVPRVDISGDTVRYGRIVSRGCHSIRRVIVQAAWSLVRCQHGRKDKRVL
;
A
#
# COMPACT_ATOMS: atom_id res chain seq x y z
N MET A 1 11.08 -28.00 4.62
CA MET A 1 10.10 -28.06 5.72
C MET A 1 9.17 -26.86 5.55
N TYR A 2 7.89 -27.06 5.24
CA TYR A 2 6.92 -25.97 5.23
C TYR A 2 6.52 -25.71 6.67
N THR A 3 7.05 -24.65 7.29
CA THR A 3 6.52 -24.15 8.56
C THR A 3 5.06 -23.76 8.32
N THR A 4 4.13 -24.44 8.97
CA THR A 4 2.73 -24.02 9.06
C THR A 4 2.68 -22.62 9.63
N ARG A 5 1.95 -21.73 8.98
CA ARG A 5 1.79 -20.35 9.44
C ARG A 5 1.08 -20.38 10.79
N THR A 6 1.44 -19.47 11.67
CA THR A 6 0.70 -19.29 12.92
C THR A 6 -0.61 -18.57 12.64
N ASP A 7 -1.63 -18.78 13.48
CA ASP A 7 -2.90 -18.07 13.37
C ASP A 7 -2.70 -16.55 13.35
N GLU A 8 -1.75 -16.06 14.15
CA GLU A 8 -1.36 -14.64 14.18
C GLU A 8 -0.78 -14.16 12.84
N GLU A 9 0.05 -14.96 12.17
CA GLU A 9 0.57 -14.62 10.84
C GLU A 9 -0.56 -14.55 9.80
N GLU A 10 -1.57 -15.44 9.89
CA GLU A 10 -2.72 -15.43 8.99
C GLU A 10 -3.64 -14.24 9.24
N ASP A 11 -3.95 -13.93 10.50
CA ASP A 11 -4.71 -12.74 10.88
C ASP A 11 -4.02 -11.46 10.39
N ASN A 12 -2.70 -11.36 10.57
CA ASN A 12 -1.95 -10.20 10.10
C ASN A 12 -1.95 -10.06 8.57
N ARG A 13 -1.94 -11.19 7.82
CA ARG A 13 -2.10 -11.18 6.36
C ARG A 13 -3.51 -10.73 5.95
N ARG A 14 -4.54 -11.14 6.69
CA ARG A 14 -5.92 -10.69 6.50
C ARG A 14 -6.01 -9.17 6.64
N LEU A 15 -5.48 -8.61 7.73
CA LEU A 15 -5.41 -7.15 7.95
C LEU A 15 -4.70 -6.43 6.80
N CYS A 16 -3.56 -6.93 6.34
CA CYS A 16 -2.83 -6.35 5.20
C CYS A 16 -3.67 -6.34 3.92
N THR A 17 -4.36 -7.45 3.64
CA THR A 17 -5.18 -7.61 2.43
C THR A 17 -6.40 -6.71 2.47
N GLU A 18 -7.03 -6.61 3.64
CA GLU A 18 -8.19 -5.75 3.85
C GLU A 18 -7.83 -4.27 3.72
N HIS A 19 -6.74 -3.82 4.35
CA HIS A 19 -6.22 -2.46 4.20
C HIS A 19 -5.92 -2.13 2.72
N GLU A 20 -5.33 -3.07 1.98
CA GLU A 20 -5.12 -2.92 0.54
C GLU A 20 -6.44 -2.74 -0.22
N ASN A 21 -7.46 -3.53 0.09
CA ASN A 21 -8.76 -3.45 -0.56
C ASN A 21 -9.45 -2.10 -0.29
N TRP A 22 -9.43 -1.62 0.96
CA TRP A 22 -9.97 -0.30 1.31
C TRP A 22 -9.22 0.83 0.61
N THR A 23 -7.88 0.76 0.55
CA THR A 23 -7.05 1.73 -0.19
C THR A 23 -7.39 1.76 -1.67
N ARG A 24 -7.64 0.58 -2.27
CA ARG A 24 -8.05 0.45 -3.68
C ARG A 24 -9.42 1.10 -3.91
N GLN A 25 -10.40 0.81 -3.06
CA GLN A 25 -11.74 1.40 -3.14
C GLN A 25 -11.68 2.93 -2.99
N LEU A 26 -10.86 3.44 -2.06
CA LEU A 26 -10.65 4.87 -1.86
C LEU A 26 -10.14 5.54 -3.15
N THR A 27 -9.15 4.91 -3.78
CA THR A 27 -8.56 5.39 -5.04
C THR A 27 -9.57 5.36 -6.18
N GLN A 28 -10.35 4.28 -6.29
CA GLN A 28 -11.41 4.15 -7.29
C GLN A 28 -12.49 5.22 -7.11
N GLY A 29 -12.96 5.46 -5.88
CA GLY A 29 -13.95 6.50 -5.60
C GLY A 29 -13.43 7.90 -5.96
N LYS A 30 -12.17 8.23 -5.64
CA LYS A 30 -11.54 9.50 -6.04
C LYS A 30 -11.42 9.63 -7.56
N ASN A 31 -11.08 8.55 -8.27
CA ASN A 31 -11.01 8.55 -9.73
C ASN A 31 -12.39 8.71 -10.38
N ARG A 32 -13.44 8.07 -9.82
CA ARG A 32 -14.82 8.25 -10.28
C ARG A 32 -15.25 9.70 -10.10
N LEU A 33 -14.98 10.29 -8.94
CA LEU A 33 -15.28 11.70 -8.69
C LEU A 33 -14.53 12.63 -9.66
N HIS A 34 -13.24 12.37 -9.91
CA HIS A 34 -12.44 13.10 -10.90
C HIS A 34 -13.03 13.00 -12.32
N SER A 35 -13.58 11.84 -12.69
CA SER A 35 -14.18 11.66 -14.02
C SER A 35 -15.42 12.53 -14.22
N LEU A 36 -16.20 12.81 -13.16
CA LEU A 36 -17.36 13.71 -13.25
C LEU A 36 -16.93 15.15 -13.55
N PHE A 37 -15.84 15.62 -12.94
CA PHE A 37 -15.28 16.93 -13.25
C PHE A 37 -14.80 17.03 -14.69
N THR A 38 -14.15 15.96 -15.19
CA THR A 38 -13.70 15.89 -16.59
C THR A 38 -14.90 15.96 -17.55
N GLN A 39 -15.97 15.22 -17.28
CA GLN A 39 -17.18 15.24 -18.09
C GLN A 39 -17.92 16.59 -18.05
N ALA A 40 -17.85 17.31 -16.93
CA ALA A 40 -18.40 18.65 -16.77
C ALA A 40 -17.53 19.76 -17.42
N GLY A 41 -16.38 19.42 -18.00
CA GLY A 41 -15.44 20.39 -18.58
C GLY A 41 -14.56 21.13 -17.55
N LEU A 42 -14.58 20.71 -16.28
CA LEU A 42 -13.84 21.34 -15.18
C LEU A 42 -12.43 20.73 -15.05
N THR A 43 -11.56 20.94 -16.03
CA THR A 43 -10.22 20.32 -16.10
C THR A 43 -9.22 20.86 -15.08
N GLU A 44 -9.46 22.04 -14.51
CA GLU A 44 -8.66 22.63 -13.43
C GLU A 44 -8.75 21.81 -12.12
N ILE A 45 -9.85 21.07 -11.93
CA ILE A 45 -10.05 20.23 -10.76
C ILE A 45 -9.26 18.93 -10.88
N THR A 46 -7.98 19.00 -10.52
CA THR A 46 -7.10 17.81 -10.47
C THR A 46 -7.35 16.94 -9.24
N LYS A 47 -6.80 15.71 -9.25
CA LYS A 47 -6.83 14.76 -8.11
C LYS A 47 -6.28 15.34 -6.80
N LYS A 48 -5.46 16.40 -6.84
CA LYS A 48 -4.94 17.09 -5.65
C LYS A 48 -6.08 17.73 -4.84
N HIS A 49 -7.09 18.27 -5.53
CA HIS A 49 -8.29 18.86 -4.92
C HIS A 49 -9.26 17.82 -4.35
N LEU A 50 -9.02 16.53 -4.63
CA LEU A 50 -9.85 15.42 -4.15
C LEU A 50 -9.17 14.62 -3.03
N ARG A 51 -8.10 15.17 -2.45
CA ARG A 51 -7.26 14.44 -1.48
C ARG A 51 -7.92 14.34 -0.12
N THR A 52 -8.45 15.46 0.40
CA THR A 52 -9.06 15.55 1.74
C THR A 52 -10.57 15.68 1.63
N LYS A 53 -11.29 15.36 2.72
CA LYS A 53 -12.76 15.46 2.77
C LYS A 53 -13.25 16.87 2.46
N ALA A 54 -12.73 17.85 3.20
CA ALA A 54 -13.07 19.27 2.99
C ALA A 54 -12.81 19.72 1.53
N SER A 55 -11.66 19.36 0.95
CA SER A 55 -11.35 19.73 -0.44
C SER A 55 -12.31 19.11 -1.46
N ARG A 56 -12.78 17.87 -1.19
CA ARG A 56 -13.75 17.17 -2.04
C ARG A 56 -15.11 17.85 -2.00
N GLU A 57 -15.59 18.23 -0.81
CA GLU A 57 -16.89 18.90 -0.63
C GLU A 57 -16.92 20.24 -1.35
N VAL A 58 -15.86 21.06 -1.19
CA VAL A 58 -15.71 22.33 -1.91
C VAL A 58 -15.70 22.11 -3.43
N SER A 59 -14.95 21.11 -3.92
CA SER A 59 -14.90 20.82 -5.34
C SER A 59 -16.26 20.39 -5.89
N VAL A 60 -17.00 19.54 -5.16
CA VAL A 60 -18.31 19.03 -5.60
C VAL A 60 -19.36 20.13 -5.68
N ALA A 61 -19.27 21.17 -4.85
CA ALA A 61 -20.16 22.33 -4.93
C ALA A 61 -20.08 23.07 -6.29
N LEU A 62 -18.94 22.96 -7.00
CA LEU A 62 -18.72 23.57 -8.32
C LEU A 62 -19.34 22.77 -9.47
N LEU A 63 -19.78 21.53 -9.24
CA LEU A 63 -20.35 20.70 -10.31
C LEU A 63 -21.72 21.23 -10.75
N PRO A 64 -22.07 21.14 -12.05
CA PRO A 64 -23.43 21.37 -12.52
C PRO A 64 -24.44 20.42 -11.87
N ASP A 65 -25.69 20.87 -11.72
CA ASP A 65 -26.75 20.14 -11.00
C ASP A 65 -26.97 18.70 -11.49
N ARG A 66 -26.76 18.45 -12.80
CA ARG A 66 -26.89 17.11 -13.39
C ARG A 66 -25.95 16.07 -12.77
N TYR A 67 -24.79 16.49 -12.26
CA TYR A 67 -23.77 15.61 -11.66
C TYR A 67 -23.77 15.63 -10.13
N LYS A 68 -24.35 16.66 -9.49
CA LYS A 68 -24.29 16.85 -8.03
C LYS A 68 -24.81 15.64 -7.26
N LYS A 69 -25.99 15.13 -7.61
CA LYS A 69 -26.58 13.95 -6.92
C LYS A 69 -25.70 12.71 -7.01
N GLU A 70 -25.01 12.50 -8.14
CA GLU A 70 -24.07 11.38 -8.28
C GLU A 70 -22.81 11.59 -7.44
N ALA A 71 -22.24 12.79 -7.48
CA ALA A 71 -21.07 13.16 -6.70
C ALA A 71 -21.33 13.02 -5.19
N GLU A 72 -22.49 13.47 -4.69
CA GLU A 72 -22.89 13.32 -3.28
C GLU A 72 -22.95 11.85 -2.84
N ARG A 73 -23.47 10.94 -3.69
CA ARG A 73 -23.46 9.50 -3.39
C ARG A 73 -22.04 8.96 -3.33
N ILE A 74 -21.16 9.38 -4.24
CA ILE A 74 -19.74 9.00 -4.21
C ILE A 74 -19.05 9.51 -2.94
N LEU A 75 -19.35 10.74 -2.49
CA LEU A 75 -18.83 11.29 -1.23
C LEU A 75 -19.22 10.43 -0.03
N LYS A 76 -20.49 10.03 0.07
CA LYS A 76 -20.96 9.15 1.16
C LYS A 76 -20.21 7.81 1.19
N VAL A 77 -19.99 7.20 0.02
CA VAL A 77 -19.19 5.96 -0.06
C VAL A 77 -17.74 6.21 0.35
N LEU A 78 -17.13 7.30 -0.10
CA LEU A 78 -15.76 7.64 0.28
C LEU A 78 -15.62 7.85 1.79
N ASP A 79 -16.60 8.48 2.44
CA ASP A 79 -16.60 8.67 3.89
C ASP A 79 -16.61 7.33 4.65
N LEU A 80 -17.44 6.38 4.21
CA LEU A 80 -17.47 5.03 4.78
C LEU A 80 -16.15 4.28 4.54
N VAL A 81 -15.58 4.39 3.35
CA VAL A 81 -14.29 3.76 3.05
C VAL A 81 -13.17 4.36 3.90
N GLU A 82 -13.13 5.68 4.09
CA GLU A 82 -12.14 6.33 4.95
C GLU A 82 -12.32 5.98 6.43
N LEU A 83 -13.55 5.77 6.88
CA LEU A 83 -13.82 5.27 8.23
C LEU A 83 -13.26 3.85 8.42
N ASN A 84 -13.60 2.93 7.52
CA ASN A 84 -13.10 1.55 7.58
C ASN A 84 -11.57 1.49 7.48
N LEU A 85 -10.97 2.35 6.66
CA LEU A 85 -9.51 2.46 6.56
C LEU A 85 -8.89 2.88 7.90
N LYS A 86 -9.50 3.81 8.65
CA LYS A 86 -9.01 4.19 9.98
C LYS A 86 -9.16 3.07 11.01
N LEU A 87 -10.26 2.31 10.95
CA LEU A 87 -10.49 1.18 11.85
C LEU A 87 -9.42 0.10 11.63
N ILE A 88 -9.17 -0.29 10.37
CA ILE A 88 -8.17 -1.30 10.06
C ILE A 88 -6.75 -0.81 10.38
N GLU A 89 -6.44 0.47 10.17
CA GLU A 89 -5.16 1.07 10.60
C GLU A 89 -4.97 0.99 12.12
N GLY A 90 -6.06 1.12 12.89
CA GLY A 90 -6.07 0.90 14.34
C GLY A 90 -5.71 -0.54 14.72
N GLU A 91 -6.40 -1.51 14.12
CA GLU A 91 -6.13 -2.95 14.35
C GLU A 91 -4.69 -3.34 13.97
N ILE A 92 -4.19 -2.80 12.85
CA ILE A 92 -2.80 -2.98 12.42
C ILE A 92 -1.83 -2.43 13.47
N LYS A 93 -2.09 -1.22 13.98
CA LYS A 93 -1.27 -0.62 15.03
C LYS A 93 -1.27 -1.48 16.29
N ASP A 94 -2.41 -2.01 16.69
CA ASP A 94 -2.52 -2.84 17.89
C ASP A 94 -1.84 -4.21 17.73
N SER A 95 -1.91 -4.81 16.53
CA SER A 95 -1.13 -6.01 16.23
C SER A 95 0.38 -5.75 16.32
N LEU A 96 0.86 -4.65 15.74
CA LEU A 96 2.28 -4.28 15.78
C LEU A 96 2.79 -4.00 17.20
N LYS A 97 1.96 -3.45 18.10
CA LYS A 97 2.34 -3.23 19.51
C LYS A 97 2.69 -4.52 20.26
N LYS A 98 2.23 -5.69 19.79
CA LYS A 98 2.58 -6.98 20.38
C LYS A 98 4.06 -7.34 20.16
N HIS A 99 4.71 -6.73 19.16
CA HIS A 99 6.08 -7.04 18.74
C HIS A 99 6.99 -5.78 18.72
N PRO A 100 7.14 -5.06 19.84
CA PRO A 100 7.77 -3.74 19.85
C PRO A 100 9.24 -3.74 19.38
N ALA A 101 10.03 -4.75 19.74
CA ALA A 101 11.43 -4.86 19.33
C ALA A 101 11.58 -5.07 17.80
N TYR A 102 10.69 -5.88 17.21
CA TYR A 102 10.66 -6.09 15.77
C TYR A 102 10.28 -4.80 15.04
N VAL A 103 9.23 -4.12 15.51
CA VAL A 103 8.73 -2.87 14.94
C VAL A 103 9.80 -1.78 15.00
N GLN A 104 10.46 -1.62 16.14
CA GLN A 104 11.54 -0.65 16.32
C GLN A 104 12.69 -0.92 15.35
N THR A 105 13.08 -2.19 15.19
CA THR A 105 14.16 -2.59 14.28
C THR A 105 13.80 -2.30 12.83
N ILE A 106 12.61 -2.74 12.39
CA ILE A 106 12.24 -2.66 10.97
C ILE A 106 11.86 -1.23 10.55
N MET A 107 11.20 -0.46 11.41
CA MET A 107 10.85 0.94 11.14
C MET A 107 12.04 1.90 11.30
N SER A 108 13.19 1.43 11.81
CA SER A 108 14.43 2.21 11.74
C SER A 108 14.93 2.40 10.30
N MET A 109 14.53 1.49 9.39
CA MET A 109 14.89 1.58 7.98
C MET A 109 14.05 2.66 7.29
N PRO A 110 14.68 3.59 6.56
CA PRO A 110 13.95 4.69 5.95
C PRO A 110 13.01 4.19 4.85
N GLY A 111 11.79 4.72 4.83
CA GLY A 111 10.74 4.31 3.90
C GLY A 111 9.84 3.17 4.41
N ILE A 112 10.21 2.49 5.50
CA ILE A 112 9.35 1.48 6.14
C ILE A 112 8.41 2.14 7.15
N GLY A 113 7.11 1.91 6.99
CA GLY A 113 6.07 2.33 7.94
C GLY A 113 5.21 1.15 8.40
N MET A 114 4.24 1.40 9.28
CA MET A 114 3.41 0.38 9.94
C MET A 114 2.87 -0.72 8.99
N ILE A 115 2.25 -0.32 7.87
CA ILE A 115 1.69 -1.29 6.90
C ILE A 115 2.78 -2.18 6.29
N THR A 116 3.94 -1.60 5.99
CA THR A 116 5.09 -2.35 5.44
C THR A 116 5.67 -3.27 6.50
N SER A 117 5.78 -2.81 7.74
CA SER A 117 6.25 -3.61 8.88
C SER A 117 5.37 -4.84 9.11
N LEU A 118 4.03 -4.66 9.14
CA LEU A 118 3.08 -5.76 9.33
C LEU A 118 3.14 -6.75 8.18
N ALA A 119 3.25 -6.26 6.94
CA ALA A 119 3.37 -7.12 5.78
C ALA A 119 4.69 -7.93 5.80
N ILE A 120 5.82 -7.32 6.17
CA ILE A 120 7.08 -8.08 6.29
C ILE A 120 6.95 -9.11 7.41
N MET A 121 6.43 -8.73 8.58
CA MET A 121 6.27 -9.62 9.72
C MET A 121 5.41 -10.84 9.37
N SER A 122 4.27 -10.62 8.74
CA SER A 122 3.27 -11.65 8.47
C SER A 122 3.60 -12.53 7.26
N TYR A 123 4.17 -11.97 6.20
CA TYR A 123 4.50 -12.73 4.99
C TYR A 123 5.86 -13.40 5.06
N MET A 124 6.88 -12.71 5.58
CA MET A 124 8.22 -13.27 5.70
C MET A 124 8.38 -14.12 6.97
N GLY A 125 7.71 -13.78 8.06
CA GLY A 125 7.83 -14.51 9.34
C GLY A 125 9.27 -14.46 9.87
N ASP A 126 9.74 -15.54 10.49
CA ASP A 126 11.13 -15.66 10.91
C ASP A 126 12.09 -15.63 9.70
N CYS A 127 12.92 -14.60 9.62
CA CYS A 127 13.93 -14.44 8.58
C CYS A 127 14.93 -15.61 8.52
N LYS A 128 15.14 -16.34 9.61
CA LYS A 128 16.04 -17.52 9.65
C LYS A 128 15.58 -18.68 8.77
N ARG A 129 14.31 -18.68 8.34
CA ARG A 129 13.80 -19.66 7.36
C ARG A 129 14.48 -19.54 5.98
N PHE A 130 15.09 -18.39 5.70
CA PHE A 130 15.79 -18.15 4.44
C PHE A 130 17.28 -18.41 4.64
N SER A 131 17.83 -19.33 3.85
CA SER A 131 19.26 -19.63 3.78
C SER A 131 20.12 -18.43 3.37
N SER A 132 19.55 -17.47 2.65
CA SER A 132 20.23 -16.25 2.20
C SER A 132 19.27 -15.13 1.85
N GLY A 133 19.78 -13.90 1.80
CA GLY A 133 19.04 -12.74 1.29
C GLY A 133 18.58 -12.90 -0.16
N LYS A 134 19.32 -13.67 -0.99
CA LYS A 134 18.90 -14.02 -2.36
C LYS A 134 17.63 -14.87 -2.36
N GLN A 135 17.53 -15.82 -1.43
CA GLN A 135 16.33 -16.64 -1.28
C GLN A 135 15.13 -15.82 -0.80
N ALA A 136 15.34 -14.87 0.12
CA ALA A 136 14.32 -13.93 0.55
C ALA A 136 13.85 -13.01 -0.59
N ALA A 137 14.78 -12.49 -1.40
CA ALA A 137 14.46 -11.71 -2.59
C ALA A 137 13.69 -12.51 -3.65
N TYR A 138 14.02 -13.79 -3.83
CA TYR A 138 13.27 -14.71 -4.69
C TYR A 138 11.85 -14.93 -4.16
N TYR A 139 11.68 -15.15 -2.85
CA TYR A 139 10.36 -15.28 -2.21
C TYR A 139 9.50 -14.02 -2.40
N ALA A 140 10.12 -12.84 -2.25
CA ALA A 140 9.47 -11.56 -2.53
C ALA A 140 9.27 -11.29 -4.03
N GLY A 141 9.84 -12.10 -4.91
CA GLY A 141 9.80 -11.93 -6.36
C GLY A 141 10.45 -10.63 -6.82
N LEU A 142 11.53 -10.22 -6.17
CA LEU A 142 12.34 -9.04 -6.51
C LEU A 142 13.51 -9.38 -7.45
N VAL A 143 13.63 -10.65 -7.84
CA VAL A 143 14.69 -11.13 -8.74
C VAL A 143 14.25 -11.00 -10.21
N PRO A 144 15.17 -10.73 -11.15
CA PRO A 144 14.87 -10.78 -12.58
C PRO A 144 14.56 -12.21 -13.01
N ARG A 145 13.73 -12.35 -14.05
CA ARG A 145 13.60 -13.61 -14.78
C ARG A 145 14.91 -13.88 -15.51
N VAL A 146 15.40 -15.12 -15.40
CA VAL A 146 16.59 -15.58 -16.11
C VAL A 146 16.17 -16.68 -17.07
N ASP A 147 16.38 -16.45 -18.35
CA ASP A 147 16.21 -17.46 -19.40
C ASP A 147 17.62 -17.89 -19.86
N ILE A 148 17.94 -19.18 -19.70
CA ILE A 148 19.25 -19.75 -20.06
C ILE A 148 19.03 -20.75 -21.20
N SER A 149 19.73 -20.58 -22.32
CA SER A 149 19.72 -21.49 -23.46
C SER A 149 21.14 -21.72 -23.97
N GLY A 150 21.67 -22.93 -23.79
CA GLY A 150 23.09 -23.23 -24.09
C GLY A 150 24.01 -22.30 -23.30
N ASP A 151 24.97 -21.67 -23.98
CA ASP A 151 25.91 -20.70 -23.39
C ASP A 151 25.35 -19.28 -23.25
N THR A 152 24.08 -19.05 -23.62
CA THR A 152 23.46 -17.72 -23.58
C THR A 152 22.61 -17.56 -22.31
N VAL A 153 22.91 -16.51 -21.53
CA VAL A 153 22.12 -16.10 -20.37
C VAL A 153 21.42 -14.77 -20.69
N ARG A 154 20.09 -14.73 -20.57
CA ARG A 154 19.28 -13.51 -20.76
C ARG A 154 18.54 -13.14 -19.48
N TYR A 155 18.69 -11.89 -19.05
CA TYR A 155 17.97 -11.33 -17.91
C TYR A 155 16.78 -10.48 -18.39
N GLY A 156 15.58 -10.79 -17.91
CA GLY A 156 14.33 -10.13 -18.27
C GLY A 156 13.73 -9.30 -17.14
N ARG A 157 12.41 -9.07 -17.22
CA ARG A 157 11.62 -8.38 -16.17
C ARG A 157 11.67 -9.17 -14.85
N ILE A 158 11.26 -8.54 -13.75
CA ILE A 158 11.07 -9.23 -12.46
C ILE A 158 10.17 -10.46 -12.63
N VAL A 159 10.49 -11.52 -11.88
CA VAL A 159 9.68 -12.74 -11.90
C VAL A 159 8.26 -12.44 -11.43
N SER A 160 7.26 -12.93 -12.17
CA SER A 160 5.86 -12.86 -11.71
C SER A 160 5.64 -13.71 -10.46
N ARG A 161 6.40 -14.81 -10.34
CA ARG A 161 6.39 -15.74 -9.20
C ARG A 161 6.91 -15.07 -7.92
N GLY A 162 6.38 -15.48 -6.77
CA GLY A 162 6.68 -14.88 -5.47
C GLY A 162 5.46 -14.19 -4.85
N CYS A 163 5.61 -13.71 -3.62
CA CYS A 163 4.52 -13.07 -2.89
C CYS A 163 4.26 -11.64 -3.42
N HIS A 164 3.10 -11.41 -4.02
CA HIS A 164 2.75 -10.09 -4.57
C HIS A 164 2.64 -9.01 -3.47
N SER A 165 2.05 -9.37 -2.32
CA SER A 165 1.83 -8.46 -1.19
C SER A 165 3.15 -7.89 -0.68
N ILE A 166 4.16 -8.75 -0.46
CA ILE A 166 5.48 -8.31 0.01
C ILE A 166 6.21 -7.48 -1.05
N ARG A 167 6.14 -7.90 -2.33
CA ARG A 167 6.76 -7.17 -3.44
C ARG A 167 6.24 -5.74 -3.51
N ARG A 168 4.92 -5.57 -3.44
CA ARG A 168 4.26 -4.27 -3.48
C ARG A 168 4.78 -3.37 -2.35
N VAL A 169 4.74 -3.83 -1.10
CA VAL A 169 5.10 -2.97 0.04
C VAL A 169 6.59 -2.60 0.02
N ILE A 170 7.47 -3.51 -0.40
CA ILE A 170 8.91 -3.21 -0.54
C ILE A 170 9.14 -2.16 -1.63
N VAL A 171 8.47 -2.29 -2.78
CA VAL A 171 8.54 -1.29 -3.86
C VAL A 171 8.00 0.06 -3.36
N GLN A 172 6.89 0.09 -2.62
CA GLN A 172 6.36 1.33 -2.04
C GLN A 172 7.33 1.96 -1.03
N ALA A 173 7.98 1.17 -0.20
CA ALA A 173 8.99 1.64 0.75
C ALA A 173 10.19 2.25 0.02
N ALA A 174 10.67 1.61 -1.05
CA ALA A 174 11.74 2.13 -1.89
C ALA A 174 11.36 3.47 -2.55
N TRP A 175 10.15 3.57 -3.11
CA TRP A 175 9.65 4.84 -3.65
C TRP A 175 9.51 5.92 -2.57
N SER A 176 9.11 5.55 -1.36
CA SER A 176 9.05 6.47 -0.21
C SER A 176 10.43 7.02 0.12
N LEU A 177 11.44 6.15 0.19
CA LEU A 177 12.83 6.52 0.41
C LEU A 177 13.35 7.50 -0.65
N VAL A 178 13.13 7.21 -1.94
CA VAL A 178 13.57 8.07 -3.06
C VAL A 178 12.94 9.47 -2.97
N ARG A 179 11.65 9.53 -2.60
CA ARG A 179 10.95 10.81 -2.40
C ARG A 179 11.46 11.58 -1.18
N CYS A 180 11.89 10.89 -0.12
CA CYS A 180 12.45 11.51 1.07
C CYS A 180 13.87 12.05 0.85
N GLN A 181 14.72 11.38 0.06
CA GLN A 181 16.09 11.82 -0.22
C GLN A 181 16.18 13.15 -0.99
N HIS A 182 15.12 13.58 -1.67
CA HIS A 182 15.05 14.89 -2.36
C HIS A 182 14.24 15.97 -1.62
N GLY A 183 13.87 15.77 -0.34
CA GLY A 183 13.27 16.85 0.45
C GLY A 183 12.35 16.43 1.58
N ARG A 184 12.92 15.98 2.71
CA ARG A 184 12.62 16.48 4.07
C ARG A 184 13.43 15.66 5.07
N LYS A 185 14.38 16.34 5.73
CA LYS A 185 14.72 16.00 7.11
C LYS A 185 13.42 16.11 7.94
N ASP A 186 13.21 15.14 8.82
CA ASP A 186 12.18 15.03 9.85
C ASP A 186 10.71 14.83 9.44
N LYS A 187 10.17 13.68 9.82
CA LYS A 187 9.47 13.53 11.11
C LYS A 187 9.45 12.04 11.51
N ARG A 188 10.31 11.69 12.47
CA ARG A 188 10.10 10.49 13.30
C ARG A 188 8.81 10.73 14.08
N VAL A 189 7.77 9.94 13.85
CA VAL A 189 6.59 9.90 14.70
C VAL A 189 6.53 8.47 15.23
N LEU A 190 6.89 8.34 16.51
CA LEU A 190 6.64 7.18 17.35
C LEU A 190 5.12 7.01 17.56
#